data_AF-A0A0G4N9R1-F1
#
_entry.id   AF-A0A0G4N9R1-F1
#
_cell.length_a   1.000
_cell.length_b   1.000
_cell.length_c   1.000
_cell.angle_alpha   90.00
_cell.angle_beta   90.00
_cell.angle_gamma   90.00
#
_symmetry.space_group_name_H-M   'P 1'
#
loop_
_entity.id
_entity.type
_entity.pdbx_description
1 polymer ?
#
loop_
_entity_poly.entity_id
_entity_poly.type
_entity_poly.pdbx_seq_one_letter_code
_entity_poly.pdbx_strand_id
1 'polypeptide(L)'
;MLANHAEPELGIHLRSLVVLLPDPEPHTSIMGYVGGEHPTDWKVTDAPDKYIELLRKSIIGIEIDIDRLEGKFKMSQEMGKGDREGVASGFGKLQSHVAQQIGCIVKQRSDEKDQ
;
A
#
# COMPACT_ATOMS: atom_id res chain seq x y z
N MET A 1 11.44 -34.82 0.63
CA MET A 1 10.18 -34.06 0.57
C MET A 1 10.44 -32.74 1.32
N LEU A 2 10.87 -31.72 0.58
CA LEU A 2 11.44 -30.50 1.17
C LEU A 2 10.34 -29.65 1.81
N ALA A 3 10.37 -29.50 3.13
CA ALA A 3 9.58 -28.53 3.85
C ALA A 3 10.21 -27.14 3.64
N ASN A 4 9.55 -26.31 2.84
CA ASN A 4 9.87 -24.90 2.72
C ASN A 4 9.12 -24.14 3.83
N HIS A 5 9.67 -24.18 5.04
CA HIS A 5 9.20 -23.39 6.18
C HIS A 5 9.91 -22.04 6.16
N ALA A 6 9.38 -21.11 5.37
CA ALA A 6 9.61 -19.69 5.56
C ALA A 6 8.38 -19.15 6.29
N GLU A 7 8.46 -19.01 7.61
CA GLU A 7 7.45 -18.27 8.36
C GLU A 7 7.72 -16.76 8.18
N PRO A 8 6.85 -15.99 7.50
CA PRO A 8 7.08 -14.58 7.29
C PRO A 8 6.53 -13.79 8.48
N GLU A 9 7.44 -13.19 9.22
CA GLU A 9 7.18 -12.15 10.21
C GLU A 9 6.60 -10.91 9.50
N LEU A 10 5.28 -10.65 9.63
CA LEU A 10 4.60 -9.37 9.30
C LEU A 10 5.09 -8.67 8.01
N GLY A 11 4.62 -9.11 6.85
CA GLY A 11 4.87 -8.39 5.61
C GLY A 11 3.71 -8.56 4.64
N ILE A 12 3.43 -7.49 3.88
CA ILE A 12 2.77 -7.63 2.58
C ILE A 12 3.87 -8.01 1.59
N HIS A 13 3.78 -9.18 0.99
CA HIS A 13 4.73 -9.64 -0.01
C HIS A 13 4.13 -9.46 -1.40
N LEU A 14 4.81 -8.65 -2.21
CA LEU A 14 4.56 -8.50 -3.63
C LEU A 14 5.58 -9.37 -4.38
N ARG A 15 5.09 -10.29 -5.20
CA ARG A 15 5.92 -10.96 -6.22
C ARG A 15 5.56 -10.36 -7.56
N SER A 16 6.54 -9.78 -8.24
CA SER A 16 6.33 -9.06 -9.49
C SER A 16 7.53 -9.20 -10.43
N LEU A 17 7.26 -9.13 -11.73
CA LEU A 17 8.25 -8.84 -12.74
C LEU A 17 8.43 -7.33 -12.83
N VAL A 18 9.68 -6.87 -12.84
CA VAL A 18 10.02 -5.46 -13.05
C VAL A 18 10.40 -5.26 -14.51
N VAL A 19 9.66 -4.41 -15.22
CA VAL A 19 9.96 -4.06 -16.61
C VAL A 19 10.38 -2.59 -16.64
N LEU A 20 11.53 -2.32 -17.28
CA LEU A 20 11.95 -0.96 -17.60
C LEU A 20 11.22 -0.51 -18.84
N LEU A 21 10.51 0.62 -18.75
CA LEU A 21 9.86 1.24 -19.89
C LEU A 21 10.93 2.04 -20.67
N PRO A 22 11.31 1.62 -21.89
CA PRO A 22 12.40 2.25 -22.64
C PRO A 22 11.96 3.51 -23.40
N ASP A 23 10.66 3.80 -23.46
CA ASP A 23 10.07 4.90 -24.23
C ASP A 23 9.69 6.07 -23.31
N PRO A 24 10.05 7.32 -23.66
CA PRO A 24 9.61 8.50 -22.93
C PRO A 24 8.12 8.87 -23.08
N GLU A 25 7.39 8.33 -24.06
CA GLU A 25 5.95 8.58 -24.32
C GLU A 25 4.98 8.12 -23.21
N PRO A 26 5.10 6.91 -22.61
CA PRO A 26 4.19 6.46 -21.55
C PRO A 26 4.20 7.34 -20.28
N HIS A 27 5.25 8.13 -20.02
CA HIS A 27 5.37 8.92 -18.79
C HIS A 27 4.25 9.96 -18.64
N THR A 28 3.88 10.66 -19.71
CA THR A 28 2.87 11.73 -19.64
C THR A 28 1.48 11.16 -19.32
N SER A 29 1.19 9.94 -19.77
CA SER A 29 -0.08 9.26 -19.47
C SER A 29 -0.13 8.72 -18.03
N ILE A 30 1.00 8.25 -17.49
CA ILE A 30 1.09 7.75 -16.10
C ILE A 30 1.08 8.90 -15.09
N MET A 31 1.72 10.02 -15.43
CA MET A 31 1.83 11.20 -14.56
C MET A 31 0.53 12.01 -14.41
N GLY A 32 -0.60 11.54 -14.96
CA GLY A 32 -1.93 12.12 -14.74
C GLY A 32 -2.38 12.16 -13.27
N TYR A 33 -1.65 11.50 -12.37
CA TYR A 33 -1.82 11.62 -10.92
C TYR A 33 -1.02 12.80 -10.36
N VAL A 34 -1.33 14.01 -10.81
CA VAL A 34 -0.83 15.25 -10.17
C VAL A 34 -1.70 15.48 -8.94
N GLY A 35 -1.06 15.60 -7.78
CA GLY A 35 -1.71 15.42 -6.47
C GLY A 35 -2.97 16.26 -6.21
N GLY A 36 -4.08 15.56 -5.98
CA GLY A 36 -5.19 16.01 -5.14
C GLY A 36 -5.93 17.29 -5.53
N GLU A 37 -6.81 17.74 -4.63
CA GLU A 37 -7.82 18.81 -4.78
C GLU A 37 -7.26 20.24 -4.99
N HIS A 38 -5.98 20.41 -5.35
CA HIS A 38 -5.33 21.72 -5.52
C HIS A 38 -4.80 21.94 -6.94
N PRO A 39 -5.68 22.26 -7.91
CA PRO A 39 -5.35 22.30 -9.33
C PRO A 39 -4.63 23.58 -9.84
N THR A 40 -4.14 24.49 -8.99
CA THR A 40 -3.95 25.89 -9.44
C THR A 40 -2.55 26.45 -9.60
N ASP A 41 -1.46 25.85 -9.14
CA ASP A 41 -0.29 26.71 -8.90
C ASP A 41 0.81 26.66 -9.96
N TRP A 42 0.93 25.58 -10.75
CA TRP A 42 1.89 25.52 -11.86
C TRP A 42 1.57 24.38 -12.83
N LYS A 43 1.79 24.63 -14.12
CA LYS A 43 1.69 23.64 -15.20
C LYS A 43 3.09 23.26 -15.65
N VAL A 44 3.25 22.01 -16.11
CA VAL A 44 4.52 21.56 -16.71
C VAL A 44 4.91 22.43 -17.91
N THR A 45 3.91 22.94 -18.65
CA THR A 45 4.08 23.88 -19.78
C THR A 45 4.60 25.26 -19.38
N ASP A 46 4.65 25.59 -18.09
CA ASP A 46 5.17 26.88 -17.62
C ASP A 46 6.71 26.92 -17.65
N ALA A 47 7.37 25.77 -17.80
CA ALA A 47 8.82 25.67 -17.96
C ALA A 47 9.25 25.77 -19.44
N PRO A 48 10.47 26.26 -19.75
CA PRO A 48 10.98 26.29 -21.13
C PRO A 48 11.09 24.89 -21.76
N ASP A 49 10.72 24.74 -23.03
CA ASP A 49 10.67 23.43 -23.72
C ASP A 49 11.98 22.64 -23.62
N LYS A 50 13.13 23.30 -23.83
CA LYS A 50 14.45 22.67 -23.72
C LYS A 50 14.74 22.12 -22.32
N TYR A 51 14.20 22.76 -21.29
CA TYR A 51 14.35 22.32 -19.91
C TYR A 51 13.50 21.07 -19.65
N ILE A 52 12.26 21.05 -20.16
CA ILE A 52 11.36 19.88 -20.10
C ILE A 52 11.98 18.69 -20.85
N GLU A 53 12.47 18.90 -22.08
CA GLU A 53 13.10 17.86 -22.89
C GLU A 53 14.34 17.24 -22.23
N LEU A 54 15.15 18.06 -21.54
CA LEU A 54 16.32 17.59 -20.82
C LEU A 54 15.92 16.71 -19.63
N LEU A 55 14.98 17.18 -18.80
CA LEU A 55 14.53 16.43 -17.63
C LEU A 55 13.81 15.14 -18.01
N ARG A 56 13.01 15.15 -19.09
CA ARG A 56 12.28 13.97 -19.59
C ARG A 56 13.22 12.81 -19.92
N LYS A 57 14.42 13.09 -20.44
CA LYS A 57 15.44 12.07 -20.76
C LYS A 57 16.06 11.43 -19.52
N SER A 58 15.92 12.04 -18.35
CA SER A 58 16.44 11.53 -17.08
C SER A 58 15.40 10.74 -16.27
N ILE A 59 14.16 10.63 -16.77
CA ILE A 59 13.09 9.87 -16.13
C ILE A 59 13.11 8.45 -16.71
N ILE A 60 13.14 7.45 -15.84
CA ILE A 60 13.02 6.05 -16.21
C ILE A 60 11.70 5.53 -15.63
N GLY A 61 10.85 5.00 -16.50
CA GLY A 61 9.59 4.37 -16.10
C GLY A 61 9.85 2.95 -15.62
N ILE A 62 9.26 2.62 -14.48
CA ILE A 62 9.28 1.25 -13.96
C ILE A 62 7.82 0.78 -13.94
N GLU A 63 7.56 -0.33 -14.60
CA GLU A 63 6.29 -1.03 -14.52
C GLU A 63 6.46 -2.26 -13.62
N ILE A 64 5.52 -2.41 -12.69
CA ILE A 64 5.50 -3.51 -11.73
C ILE A 64 4.20 -4.27 -11.95
N ASP A 65 4.30 -5.43 -12.61
CA ASP A 65 3.16 -6.32 -12.78
C ASP A 65 2.88 -7.06 -11.48
N ILE A 66 1.71 -6.82 -10.88
CA ILE A 66 1.31 -7.47 -9.62
C ILE A 66 0.67 -8.82 -9.93
N ASP A 67 1.46 -9.88 -9.92
CA ASP A 67 0.96 -11.25 -10.13
C ASP A 67 0.28 -11.84 -8.88
N ARG A 68 0.81 -11.50 -7.70
CA ARG A 68 0.27 -11.98 -6.42
C ARG A 68 0.54 -10.99 -5.29
N LEU A 69 -0.49 -10.75 -4.49
CA LEU A 69 -0.43 -10.01 -3.25
C LEU A 69 -0.72 -10.96 -2.08
N GLU A 70 0.24 -11.10 -1.17
CA GLU A 70 0.07 -11.87 0.06
C GLU A 70 0.25 -10.95 1.26
N GLY A 71 -0.60 -11.08 2.28
CA GLY A 71 -0.49 -10.31 3.52
C GLY A 71 -1.00 -11.12 4.70
N LYS A 72 -0.30 -11.02 5.84
CA LYS A 72 -0.73 -11.66 7.10
C LYS A 72 -1.31 -10.62 8.03
N PHE A 73 -2.57 -10.81 8.42
CA PHE A 73 -3.20 -10.00 9.46
C PHE A 73 -2.77 -10.56 10.82
N LYS A 74 -1.96 -9.81 11.60
CA LYS A 74 -1.70 -10.13 13.01
C LYS A 74 -2.59 -9.25 13.89
N MET A 75 -3.77 -9.74 14.23
CA MET A 75 -4.81 -9.04 14.99
C MET A 75 -5.32 -9.92 16.16
N SER A 76 -4.39 -10.64 16.80
CA SER A 76 -4.66 -11.55 17.92
C SER A 76 -5.67 -12.67 17.61
N GLN A 77 -5.76 -13.12 16.36
CA GLN A 77 -6.71 -14.15 15.97
C GLN A 77 -6.47 -15.49 16.69
N GLU A 78 -5.25 -15.79 17.14
CA GLU A 78 -4.95 -17.03 17.89
C GLU A 78 -5.56 -17.04 19.31
N MET A 79 -5.91 -15.87 19.86
CA MET A 79 -6.39 -15.75 21.24
C MET A 79 -7.85 -16.17 21.41
N GLY A 80 -8.25 -16.41 22.66
CA GLY A 80 -9.63 -16.70 23.03
C GLY A 80 -10.56 -15.53 22.70
N LYS A 81 -11.87 -15.80 22.59
CA LYS A 81 -12.87 -14.77 22.25
C LYS A 81 -12.87 -13.59 23.23
N GLY A 82 -12.85 -13.86 24.53
CA GLY A 82 -12.82 -12.82 25.57
C GLY A 82 -11.60 -11.91 25.50
N ASP A 83 -10.43 -12.47 25.16
CA ASP A 83 -9.20 -11.68 25.00
C ASP A 83 -9.28 -10.74 23.79
N ARG A 84 -9.80 -11.24 22.66
CA ARG A 84 -10.00 -10.44 21.44
C ARG A 84 -10.99 -9.30 21.66
N GLU A 85 -12.11 -9.56 22.36
CA GLU A 85 -13.08 -8.54 22.75
C GLU A 85 -12.47 -7.49 23.69
N GLY A 86 -11.65 -7.94 24.65
CA GLY A 86 -10.91 -7.07 25.56
C GLY A 86 -9.94 -6.14 24.82
N VAL A 87 -9.20 -6.66 23.84
CA VAL A 87 -8.30 -5.89 22.98
C VAL A 87 -9.07 -4.84 22.17
N ALA A 88 -10.14 -5.22 21.49
CA ALA A 88 -10.96 -4.29 20.70
C ALA A 88 -11.56 -3.17 21.58
N SER A 89 -12.07 -3.53 22.77
CA SER A 89 -12.60 -2.58 23.76
C SER A 89 -11.52 -1.64 24.31
N GLY A 90 -10.32 -2.17 24.60
CA GLY A 90 -9.18 -1.39 25.04
C GLY A 90 -8.76 -0.33 24.01
N PHE A 91 -8.63 -0.73 22.74
CA PHE A 91 -8.33 0.18 21.65
C PHE A 91 -9.42 1.22 21.43
N GLY A 92 -10.70 0.86 21.56
CA GLY A 92 -11.82 1.80 21.45
C GLY A 92 -11.85 2.88 22.54
N LYS A 93 -11.21 2.65 23.69
CA LYS A 93 -11.09 3.65 24.78
C LYS A 93 -9.94 4.63 24.56
N LEU A 94 -9.04 4.37 23.63
CA LEU A 94 -7.96 5.29 23.29
C LEU A 94 -8.51 6.40 22.38
N GLN A 95 -8.24 7.66 22.72
CA GLN A 95 -8.65 8.84 21.95
C GLN A 95 -7.71 9.09 20.75
N SER A 96 -7.35 8.04 20.03
CA SER A 96 -6.50 8.11 18.84
C SER A 96 -7.26 7.52 17.65
N HIS A 97 -7.26 8.24 16.53
CA HIS A 97 -7.88 7.77 15.29
C HIS A 97 -7.32 6.41 14.85
N VAL A 98 -5.99 6.25 14.93
CA VAL A 98 -5.31 4.99 14.61
C VAL A 98 -5.74 3.87 15.56
N ALA A 99 -5.85 4.15 16.85
CA ALA A 99 -6.27 3.15 17.82
C ALA A 99 -7.69 2.66 17.56
N GLN A 100 -8.62 3.57 17.23
CA GLN A 100 -9.98 3.23 16.86
C GLN A 100 -10.02 2.34 15.61
N GLN A 101 -9.23 2.67 14.58
CA GLN A 101 -9.12 1.85 13.36
C GLN A 101 -8.61 0.44 13.67
N ILE A 102 -7.57 0.31 14.49
CA ILE A 102 -7.04 -1.00 14.91
C ILE A 102 -8.10 -1.79 15.68
N GLY A 103 -8.83 -1.17 16.61
CA GLY A 103 -9.91 -1.82 17.35
C GLY A 103 -11.02 -2.36 16.43
N CYS A 104 -11.40 -1.60 15.40
CA CYS A 104 -12.37 -2.05 14.39
C CYS A 104 -11.84 -3.25 13.60
N ILE A 105 -10.57 -3.22 13.16
CA ILE A 105 -9.95 -4.32 12.41
C ILE A 105 -9.88 -5.58 13.28
N VAL A 106 -9.47 -5.47 14.56
CA VAL A 106 -9.44 -6.61 15.49
C VAL A 106 -10.83 -7.23 15.64
N LYS A 107 -11.87 -6.41 15.79
CA LYS A 107 -13.25 -6.89 15.88
C LYS A 107 -13.68 -7.63 14.61
N GLN A 108 -13.49 -7.02 13.44
CA GLN A 108 -13.84 -7.62 12.15
C GLN A 108 -13.15 -8.99 11.97
N ARG A 109 -11.84 -9.07 12.23
CA ARG A 109 -11.07 -10.32 12.13
C ARG A 109 -11.49 -11.36 13.15
N SER A 110 -12.03 -10.92 14.27
CA SER A 110 -12.51 -11.82 15.31
C SER A 110 -13.83 -12.47 14.89
N ASP A 111 -14.73 -11.69 14.29
CA ASP A 111 -16.01 -12.17 13.77
C ASP A 111 -15.78 -13.15 12.60
N GLU A 112 -14.84 -12.86 11.70
CA GLU A 112 -14.43 -13.76 10.60
C GLU A 112 -13.90 -15.12 11.09
N LYS A 113 -13.29 -15.19 12.28
CA LYS A 113 -12.80 -16.45 12.87
C LYS A 113 -13.92 -17.27 13.51
N ASP A 114 -14.92 -16.61 14.06
CA ASP A 114 -16.00 -17.26 14.82
C ASP A 114 -17.15 -17.76 13.92
N GLN A 115 -17.10 -17.45 12.62
CA GLN A 115 -17.98 -17.99 11.56
C GLN A 115 -17.50 -19.36 11.07
#